data_AF-A0A7S0JV20-F1
#
_entry.id   AF-A0A7S0JV20-F1
#
_cell.length_a   1.000
_cell.length_b   1.000
_cell.length_c   1.000
_cell.angle_alpha   90.00
_cell.angle_beta   90.00
_cell.angle_gamma   90.00
#
_symmetry.space_group_name_H-M   'P 1'
#
loop_
_entity.id
_entity.type
_entity.pdbx_description
1 polymer ?
#
loop_
_entity_poly.entity_id
_entity_poly.type
_entity_poly.pdbx_seq_one_letter_code
_entity_poly.pdbx_strand_id
1 'polypeptide(L)'
;STLDDAAPSFRSLAACLAAVEGPTLFIFSANDHLFGAYASQTWRFDGEYHGDASSFLFSITRDARVPFVGRISGPPQPSDAALRAAHDHEFQMRKERWIAGVTEARARAEASGVVFDANGSILEAPEHYPTDDLTVPPPRPRPWKRIDTQYSDEGRISFGLTDLVIEGDLARCSSEIESTFGIGLRAGSTAAKTLLAGAETFAVSNLEVWSVGNAAYDSVA
;
A
#
# COMPACT_ATOMS: atom_id res chain seq x y z
N SER A 1 31.07 -11.43 12.83
CA SER A 1 30.07 -11.27 13.90
C SER A 1 29.23 -12.53 13.89
N THR A 2 29.54 -13.47 14.77
CA THR A 2 28.80 -14.73 14.92
C THR A 2 27.47 -14.39 15.58
N LEU A 3 26.39 -14.39 14.80
CA LEU A 3 25.04 -14.48 15.36
C LEU A 3 25.03 -15.81 16.14
N ASP A 4 25.11 -15.69 17.46
CA ASP A 4 25.06 -16.82 18.40
C ASP A 4 23.89 -17.76 18.09
N ASP A 5 24.03 -19.03 18.45
CA ASP A 5 23.03 -20.13 18.43
C ASP A 5 21.74 -19.84 19.25
N ALA A 6 21.39 -18.57 19.46
CA ALA A 6 20.14 -18.18 20.07
C ALA A 6 18.97 -18.70 19.22
N ALA A 7 18.01 -19.35 19.89
CA ALA A 7 16.79 -19.79 19.26
C ALA A 7 16.14 -18.62 18.49
N PRO A 8 15.58 -18.87 17.30
CA PRO A 8 14.88 -17.84 16.54
C PRO A 8 13.83 -17.20 17.43
N SER A 9 13.84 -15.86 17.50
CA SER A 9 12.89 -15.07 18.27
C SER A 9 12.29 -13.98 17.41
N PHE A 10 11.08 -13.56 17.76
CA PHE A 10 10.42 -12.42 17.13
C PHE A 10 11.27 -11.16 17.26
N ARG A 11 11.96 -10.98 18.39
CA ARG A 11 12.87 -9.85 18.60
C ARG A 11 14.01 -9.83 17.57
N SER A 12 14.60 -10.98 17.27
CA SER A 12 15.64 -11.09 16.23
C SER A 12 15.08 -10.76 14.85
N LEU A 13 13.88 -11.25 14.52
CA LEU A 13 13.19 -10.92 13.28
C LEU A 13 12.90 -9.42 13.16
N ALA A 14 12.33 -8.82 14.21
CA ALA A 14 12.01 -7.39 14.25
C ALA A 14 13.27 -6.53 14.07
N ALA A 15 14.37 -6.89 14.74
CA ALA A 15 15.65 -6.20 14.58
C ALA A 15 16.18 -6.30 13.13
N CYS A 16 16.06 -7.47 12.49
CA CYS A 16 16.43 -7.63 11.09
C CYS A 16 15.55 -6.78 10.17
N LEU A 17 14.22 -6.80 10.34
CA LEU A 17 13.29 -6.03 9.52
C LEU A 17 13.49 -4.52 9.68
N ALA A 18 13.76 -4.05 10.90
CA ALA A 18 14.04 -2.64 11.16
C ALA A 18 15.34 -2.15 10.51
N ALA A 19 16.25 -3.06 10.17
CA ALA A 19 17.52 -2.75 9.48
C ALA A 19 17.42 -2.86 7.95
N VAL A 20 16.31 -3.35 7.40
CA VAL A 20 16.09 -3.49 5.96
C VAL A 20 15.35 -2.27 5.43
N GLU A 21 15.92 -1.62 4.44
CA GLU A 21 15.24 -0.55 3.70
C GLU A 21 14.50 -1.12 2.48
N GLY A 22 13.31 -0.58 2.22
CA GLY A 22 12.55 -0.87 1.01
C GLY A 22 11.67 -2.13 1.11
N PRO A 23 11.24 -2.64 -0.05
CA PRO A 23 10.29 -3.75 -0.10
C PRO A 23 10.88 -5.06 0.42
N THR A 24 10.01 -5.91 0.96
CA THR A 24 10.36 -7.23 1.48
C THR A 24 9.38 -8.31 1.02
N LEU A 25 9.90 -9.51 0.78
CA LEU A 25 9.14 -10.70 0.42
C LEU A 25 9.28 -11.73 1.54
N PHE A 26 8.15 -12.15 2.09
CA PHE A 26 8.05 -13.17 3.11
C PHE A 26 7.55 -14.47 2.49
N ILE A 27 8.20 -15.57 2.84
CA ILE A 27 7.80 -16.93 2.49
C ILE A 27 7.66 -17.72 3.78
N PHE A 28 6.46 -18.22 4.04
CA PHE A 28 6.10 -19.02 5.20
C PHE A 28 5.80 -20.46 4.79
N SER A 29 6.09 -21.39 5.69
CA SER A 29 5.58 -22.76 5.62
C SER A 29 4.82 -23.12 6.90
N ALA A 30 3.61 -23.67 6.76
CA ALA A 30 2.81 -24.20 7.88
C ALA A 30 1.77 -25.22 7.35
N ASN A 31 1.54 -26.32 8.08
CA ASN A 31 0.54 -27.35 7.75
C ASN A 31 0.58 -27.81 6.27
N ASP A 32 1.77 -28.10 5.73
CA ASP A 32 2.00 -28.47 4.33
C ASP A 32 1.60 -27.39 3.28
N HIS A 33 1.41 -26.14 3.72
CA HIS A 33 1.14 -25.00 2.85
C HIS A 33 2.35 -24.07 2.79
N LEU A 34 2.65 -23.60 1.57
CA LEU A 34 3.59 -22.53 1.26
C LEU A 34 2.80 -21.30 0.82
N PHE A 35 3.04 -20.19 1.51
CA PHE A 35 2.35 -18.92 1.29
C PHE A 35 3.24 -17.77 1.70
N GLY A 36 2.81 -16.55 1.46
CA GLY A 36 3.66 -15.40 1.67
C GLY A 36 2.96 -14.08 1.56
N ALA A 37 3.77 -13.05 1.74
CA ALA A 37 3.36 -11.67 1.63
C ALA A 37 4.48 -10.83 1.03
N TYR A 38 4.09 -9.87 0.20
CA TYR A 38 4.98 -8.81 -0.27
C TYR A 38 4.59 -7.51 0.42
N ALA A 39 5.53 -6.96 1.21
CA ALA A 39 5.43 -5.64 1.80
C ALA A 39 6.18 -4.65 0.92
N SER A 40 5.48 -3.68 0.35
CA SER A 40 6.06 -2.70 -0.57
C SER A 40 6.83 -1.55 0.11
N GLN A 41 6.70 -1.41 1.43
CA GLN A 41 7.30 -0.32 2.20
C GLN A 41 8.21 -0.88 3.30
N THR A 42 9.13 -0.03 3.76
CA THR A 42 9.99 -0.30 4.91
C THR A 42 9.18 -0.55 6.18
N TRP A 43 9.64 -1.50 7.00
CA TRP A 43 9.01 -1.83 8.28
C TRP A 43 9.25 -0.75 9.33
N ARG A 44 8.24 -0.47 10.16
CA ARG A 44 8.27 0.50 11.26
C ARG A 44 7.66 -0.12 12.50
N PHE A 45 8.41 -0.18 13.59
CA PHE A 45 7.97 -0.83 14.82
C PHE A 45 7.41 0.20 15.81
N ASP A 46 6.47 1.02 15.35
CA ASP A 46 5.84 2.11 16.11
C ASP A 46 4.42 1.77 16.59
N GLY A 47 3.91 0.57 16.26
CA GLY A 47 2.58 0.13 16.65
C GLY A 47 1.46 0.82 15.86
N GLU A 48 1.77 1.31 14.65
CA GLU A 48 0.81 1.90 13.72
C GLU A 48 0.67 1.07 12.44
N TYR A 49 -0.49 1.18 11.75
CA TYR A 49 -0.65 0.61 10.41
C TYR A 49 -0.13 1.58 9.36
N HIS A 50 0.57 1.04 8.36
CA HIS A 50 1.09 1.78 7.22
C HIS A 50 1.15 0.92 5.95
N GLY A 51 1.80 1.48 4.92
CA GLY A 51 2.07 0.81 3.65
C GLY A 51 1.30 1.40 2.48
N ASP A 52 1.19 0.63 1.40
CA ASP A 52 0.52 1.07 0.17
C ASP A 52 -0.13 -0.11 -0.58
N ALA A 53 -0.95 0.22 -1.59
CA ALA A 53 -1.75 -0.74 -2.34
C ALA A 53 -0.93 -1.71 -3.23
N SER A 54 0.39 -1.54 -3.30
CA SER A 54 1.30 -2.44 -4.02
C SER A 54 1.66 -3.68 -3.20
N SER A 55 1.39 -3.69 -1.90
CA SER A 55 1.50 -4.88 -1.06
C SER A 55 0.47 -5.93 -1.48
N PHE A 56 0.78 -7.22 -1.30
CA PHE A 56 -0.15 -8.32 -1.59
C PHE A 56 0.20 -9.59 -0.81
N LEU A 57 -0.79 -10.47 -0.62
CA LEU A 57 -0.57 -11.82 -0.10
C LEU A 57 -0.59 -12.82 -1.26
N PHE A 58 -0.01 -14.00 -1.05
CA PHE A 58 -0.06 -15.07 -2.02
C PHE A 58 -0.02 -16.45 -1.34
N SER A 59 -0.53 -17.46 -2.03
CA SER A 59 -0.39 -18.87 -1.67
C SER A 59 0.23 -19.60 -2.86
N ILE A 60 1.40 -20.19 -2.66
CA ILE A 60 2.07 -21.01 -3.68
C ILE A 60 1.33 -22.34 -3.79
N THR A 61 1.00 -22.97 -2.64
CA THR A 61 0.28 -24.25 -2.61
C THR A 61 -1.09 -24.19 -3.28
N ARG A 62 -1.76 -23.02 -3.26
CA ARG A 62 -3.07 -22.82 -3.88
C ARG A 62 -3.02 -22.04 -5.19
N ASP A 63 -1.83 -21.73 -5.71
CA ASP A 63 -1.63 -20.91 -6.91
C ASP A 63 -2.50 -19.63 -6.91
N ALA A 64 -2.45 -18.89 -5.80
CA ALA A 64 -3.32 -17.76 -5.57
C ALA A 64 -2.54 -16.49 -5.27
N ARG A 65 -2.95 -15.38 -5.89
CA ARG A 65 -2.55 -14.02 -5.54
C ARG A 65 -3.74 -13.29 -4.92
N VAL A 66 -3.52 -12.66 -3.77
CA VAL A 66 -4.54 -11.95 -3.00
C VAL A 66 -4.16 -10.45 -2.94
N PRO A 67 -4.71 -9.62 -3.84
CA PRO A 67 -4.35 -8.20 -3.93
C PRO A 67 -4.99 -7.37 -2.82
N PHE A 68 -4.45 -6.16 -2.62
CA PHE A 68 -5.10 -5.14 -1.79
C PHE A 68 -6.47 -4.75 -2.39
N VAL A 69 -7.51 -4.80 -1.56
CA VAL A 69 -8.86 -4.33 -1.92
C VAL A 69 -9.30 -3.15 -1.06
N GLY A 70 -8.73 -2.99 0.13
CA GLY A 70 -8.99 -1.88 1.05
C GLY A 70 -10.46 -1.75 1.44
N ARG A 71 -11.19 -2.84 1.67
CA ARG A 71 -12.63 -2.77 1.97
C ARG A 71 -12.91 -2.20 3.36
N ILE A 72 -12.06 -2.54 4.32
CA ILE A 72 -12.21 -2.17 5.72
C ILE A 72 -11.15 -1.13 6.08
N SER A 73 -11.56 -0.07 6.76
CA SER A 73 -10.64 0.88 7.38
C SER A 73 -10.22 0.34 8.74
N GLY A 74 -8.94 0.41 9.06
CA GLY A 74 -8.46 0.06 10.39
C GLY A 74 -8.96 1.02 11.47
N PRO A 75 -8.61 0.73 12.74
CA PRO A 75 -8.95 1.61 13.86
C PRO A 75 -8.33 3.00 13.68
N PRO A 76 -8.90 4.07 14.29
CA PRO A 76 -8.25 5.37 14.32
C PRO A 76 -6.85 5.28 14.95
N GLN A 77 -5.91 6.07 14.43
CA GLN A 77 -4.52 6.08 14.86
C GLN A 77 -4.03 7.50 15.20
N PRO A 78 -3.04 7.65 16.08
CA PRO A 78 -2.46 8.96 16.41
C PRO A 78 -1.98 9.75 15.17
N SER A 79 -1.41 9.07 14.18
CA SER A 79 -0.93 9.71 12.94
C SER A 79 -2.02 10.14 11.95
N ASP A 80 -3.29 9.75 12.14
CA ASP A 80 -4.37 10.01 11.16
C ASP A 80 -4.57 11.49 10.84
N ALA A 81 -4.51 12.34 11.87
CA ALA A 81 -4.69 13.78 11.69
C ALA A 81 -3.60 14.38 10.80
N ALA A 82 -2.34 13.97 11.03
CA ALA A 82 -1.19 14.43 10.25
C ALA A 82 -1.23 13.90 8.82
N LEU A 83 -1.55 12.61 8.63
CA LEU A 83 -1.68 11.99 7.31
C LEU A 83 -2.80 12.62 6.49
N ARG A 84 -3.93 12.93 7.12
CA ARG A 84 -5.04 13.62 6.47
C ARG A 84 -4.67 15.05 6.07
N ALA A 85 -4.01 15.79 6.95
CA ALA A 85 -3.53 17.13 6.62
C ALA A 85 -2.54 17.12 5.45
N ALA A 86 -1.63 16.13 5.40
CA ALA A 86 -0.70 15.95 4.28
C ALA A 86 -1.43 15.64 2.97
N HIS A 87 -2.42 14.74 2.99
CA HIS A 87 -3.26 14.43 1.83
C HIS A 87 -4.03 15.66 1.32
N ASP A 88 -4.63 16.44 2.24
CA ASP A 88 -5.36 17.65 1.89
C ASP A 88 -4.44 18.73 1.32
N HIS A 89 -3.21 18.85 1.86
CA HIS A 89 -2.17 19.74 1.34
C HIS A 89 -1.73 19.33 -0.08
N GLU A 90 -1.47 18.04 -0.34
CA GLU A 90 -1.13 17.53 -1.67
C GLU A 90 -2.25 17.85 -2.68
N PHE A 91 -3.50 17.69 -2.27
CA PHE A 91 -4.65 18.05 -3.10
C PHE A 91 -4.67 19.55 -3.45
N GLN A 92 -4.39 20.44 -2.48
CA GLN A 92 -4.31 21.88 -2.75
C GLN A 92 -3.18 22.21 -3.72
N MET A 93 -1.98 21.65 -3.51
CA MET A 93 -0.84 21.84 -4.42
C MET A 93 -1.15 21.40 -5.85
N ARG A 94 -1.82 20.25 -6.02
CA ARG A 94 -2.26 19.77 -7.34
C ARG A 94 -3.30 20.69 -7.97
N LYS A 95 -4.22 21.22 -7.16
CA LYS A 95 -5.24 22.16 -7.60
C LYS A 95 -4.63 23.48 -8.05
N GLU A 96 -3.70 24.06 -7.28
CA GLU A 96 -2.98 25.29 -7.64
C GLU A 96 -2.19 25.12 -8.93
N ARG A 97 -1.47 24.00 -9.09
CA ARG A 97 -0.78 23.68 -10.35
C ARG A 97 -1.74 23.58 -11.53
N TRP A 98 -2.91 22.96 -11.34
CA TRP A 98 -3.94 22.91 -12.38
C TRP A 98 -4.47 24.30 -12.74
N ILE A 99 -4.78 25.15 -11.75
CA ILE A 99 -5.23 26.53 -11.96
C ILE A 99 -4.19 27.32 -12.76
N ALA A 100 -2.91 27.21 -12.39
CA ALA A 100 -1.82 27.87 -13.09
C ALA A 100 -1.74 27.40 -14.56
N GLY A 101 -1.80 26.08 -14.79
CA GLY A 101 -1.76 25.50 -16.14
C GLY A 101 -2.93 25.94 -17.02
N VAL A 102 -4.17 25.94 -16.49
CA VAL A 102 -5.36 26.43 -17.22
C VAL A 102 -5.26 27.93 -17.51
N THR A 103 -4.74 28.72 -16.57
CA THR A 103 -4.56 30.17 -16.74
C THR A 103 -3.56 30.46 -17.87
N GLU A 104 -2.43 29.75 -17.91
CA GLU A 104 -1.42 29.87 -18.97
C GLU A 104 -1.99 29.42 -20.33
N ALA A 105 -2.68 28.28 -20.37
CA ALA A 105 -3.31 27.76 -21.58
C ALA A 105 -4.35 28.74 -22.14
N ARG A 106 -5.15 29.36 -21.27
CA ARG A 106 -6.12 30.39 -21.65
C ARG A 106 -5.43 31.64 -22.20
N ALA A 107 -4.39 32.15 -21.53
CA ALA A 107 -3.65 33.31 -22.03
C ALA A 107 -3.04 33.06 -23.42
N ARG A 108 -2.51 31.87 -23.66
CA ARG A 108 -2.00 31.45 -24.98
C ARG A 108 -3.11 31.37 -26.03
N ALA A 109 -4.30 30.91 -25.64
CA ALA A 109 -5.47 30.84 -26.52
C ALA A 109 -5.96 32.24 -26.91
N GLU A 110 -6.10 33.13 -25.94
CA GLU A 110 -6.47 34.54 -26.17
C GLU A 110 -5.45 35.24 -27.08
N ALA A 111 -4.15 35.02 -26.85
CA ALA A 111 -3.09 35.52 -27.71
C ALA A 111 -3.14 34.96 -29.14
N SER A 112 -3.77 33.81 -29.34
CA SER A 112 -3.98 33.17 -30.65
C SER A 112 -5.33 33.53 -31.29
N GLY A 113 -6.11 34.42 -30.67
CA GLY A 113 -7.41 34.87 -31.19
C GLY A 113 -8.60 34.04 -30.75
N VAL A 114 -8.47 33.18 -29.74
CA VAL A 114 -9.61 32.51 -29.11
C VAL A 114 -10.36 33.50 -28.21
N VAL A 115 -11.67 33.56 -28.34
CA VAL A 115 -12.56 34.41 -27.55
C VAL A 115 -13.32 33.55 -26.55
N PHE A 116 -13.33 33.96 -25.29
CA PHE A 116 -14.05 33.30 -24.21
C PHE A 116 -15.23 34.14 -23.72
N ASP A 117 -16.29 33.49 -23.24
CA ASP A 117 -17.37 34.14 -22.51
C ASP A 117 -16.98 34.45 -21.04
N ALA A 118 -17.90 35.08 -20.31
CA ALA A 118 -17.72 35.41 -18.89
C ALA A 118 -17.58 34.16 -17.98
N ASN A 119 -18.04 33.00 -18.43
CA ASN A 119 -17.94 31.73 -17.71
C ASN A 119 -16.66 30.94 -18.09
N GLY A 120 -15.88 31.44 -19.05
CA GLY A 120 -14.68 30.78 -19.56
C GLY A 120 -14.96 29.73 -20.65
N SER A 121 -16.17 29.69 -21.22
CA SER A 121 -16.49 28.85 -22.38
C SER A 121 -15.95 29.51 -23.65
N ILE A 122 -15.51 28.70 -24.62
CA ILE A 122 -15.04 29.20 -25.93
C ILE A 122 -16.24 29.70 -26.74
N LEU A 123 -16.22 30.97 -27.15
CA LEU A 123 -17.19 31.57 -28.07
C LEU A 123 -16.72 31.46 -29.52
N GLU A 124 -15.45 31.78 -29.76
CA GLU A 124 -14.83 31.77 -31.09
C GLU A 124 -13.40 31.24 -30.99
N ALA A 125 -12.96 30.45 -31.97
CA ALA A 125 -11.59 29.95 -32.05
C ALA A 125 -11.16 29.86 -33.52
N PRO A 126 -9.87 30.06 -33.84
CA PRO A 126 -9.33 29.77 -35.17
C PRO A 126 -9.58 28.30 -35.55
N GLU A 127 -9.78 28.04 -36.85
CA GLU A 127 -10.20 26.73 -37.41
C GLU A 127 -9.27 25.54 -37.04
N HIS A 128 -8.05 25.82 -36.57
CA HIS A 128 -7.05 24.81 -36.18
C HIS A 128 -6.45 25.02 -34.79
N TYR A 129 -7.09 25.77 -33.89
CA TYR A 129 -6.58 25.92 -32.53
C TYR A 129 -6.85 24.65 -31.70
N PRO A 130 -5.83 24.02 -31.07
CA PRO A 130 -6.03 22.84 -30.25
C PRO A 130 -6.75 23.22 -28.94
N THR A 131 -7.97 22.73 -28.73
CA THR A 131 -8.79 23.06 -27.56
C THR A 131 -8.62 22.09 -26.38
N ASP A 132 -7.89 20.99 -26.57
CA ASP A 132 -7.79 19.91 -25.57
C ASP A 132 -7.27 20.42 -24.22
N ASP A 133 -6.25 21.29 -24.25
CA ASP A 133 -5.66 21.90 -23.06
C ASP A 133 -6.63 22.81 -22.27
N LEU A 134 -7.68 23.33 -22.93
CA LEU A 134 -8.67 24.24 -22.32
C LEU A 134 -9.82 23.48 -21.64
N THR A 135 -9.95 22.18 -21.88
CA THR A 135 -11.07 21.35 -21.39
C THR A 135 -10.68 20.41 -20.25
N VAL A 136 -9.45 20.50 -19.74
CA VAL A 136 -8.97 19.65 -18.66
C VAL A 136 -9.79 19.93 -17.39
N PRO A 137 -10.57 18.96 -16.87
CA PRO A 137 -11.42 19.19 -15.71
C PRO A 137 -10.57 19.42 -14.45
N PRO A 138 -11.08 20.20 -13.47
CA PRO A 138 -10.37 20.41 -12.22
C PRO A 138 -10.13 19.09 -11.48
N PRO A 139 -9.01 18.97 -10.75
CA PRO A 139 -8.78 17.81 -9.92
C PRO A 139 -9.88 17.71 -8.87
N ARG A 140 -10.52 16.54 -8.79
CA ARG A 140 -11.53 16.28 -7.76
C ARG A 140 -10.85 15.87 -6.44
N PRO A 141 -11.37 16.32 -5.28
CA PRO A 141 -10.89 15.82 -4.00
C PRO A 141 -11.21 14.32 -3.94
N ARG A 142 -10.22 13.53 -3.55
CA ARG A 142 -10.44 12.11 -3.25
C ARG A 142 -10.81 12.01 -1.76
N PRO A 143 -11.77 11.15 -1.37
CA PRO A 143 -11.95 10.84 0.03
C PRO A 143 -10.63 10.35 0.61
N TRP A 144 -10.19 10.96 1.71
CA TRP A 144 -9.04 10.45 2.42
C TRP A 144 -9.32 9.02 2.90
N LYS A 145 -8.38 8.13 2.63
CA LYS A 145 -8.46 6.73 3.03
C LYS A 145 -7.06 6.22 3.31
N ARG A 146 -6.85 5.74 4.54
CA ARG A 146 -5.61 5.11 4.95
C ARG A 146 -5.48 3.73 4.29
N ILE A 147 -4.24 3.35 3.98
CA ILE A 147 -3.92 2.06 3.37
C ILE A 147 -3.20 1.23 4.43
N ASP A 148 -3.96 0.35 5.08
CA ASP A 148 -3.53 -0.39 6.27
C ASP A 148 -2.97 -1.76 5.89
N THR A 149 -1.92 -1.79 5.08
CA THR A 149 -1.37 -3.04 4.53
C THR A 149 -0.32 -3.70 5.40
N GLN A 150 0.30 -2.97 6.31
CA GLN A 150 1.36 -3.43 7.20
C GLN A 150 1.11 -2.89 8.60
N TYR A 151 1.54 -3.64 9.61
CA TYR A 151 1.58 -3.23 11.01
C TYR A 151 2.73 -3.96 11.69
N SER A 152 3.41 -3.28 12.60
CA SER A 152 4.44 -3.91 13.41
C SER A 152 4.62 -3.21 14.76
N ASP A 153 4.77 -4.03 15.80
CA ASP A 153 5.16 -3.63 17.15
C ASP A 153 6.17 -4.63 17.73
N GLU A 154 6.48 -4.53 19.03
CA GLU A 154 7.47 -5.37 19.69
C GLU A 154 7.13 -6.88 19.73
N GLY A 155 5.87 -7.27 19.50
CA GLY A 155 5.42 -8.66 19.61
C GLY A 155 4.64 -9.22 18.41
N ARG A 156 4.31 -8.36 17.44
CA ARG A 156 3.45 -8.68 16.30
C ARG A 156 3.93 -8.03 15.02
N ILE A 157 3.87 -8.78 13.92
CA ILE A 157 3.77 -8.20 12.57
C ILE A 157 2.45 -8.64 11.92
N SER A 158 1.87 -7.76 11.10
CA SER A 158 0.63 -8.03 10.39
C SER A 158 0.75 -7.57 8.94
N PHE A 159 0.16 -8.35 8.04
CA PHE A 159 -0.16 -7.89 6.69
C PHE A 159 -1.67 -7.71 6.63
N GLY A 160 -2.10 -6.46 6.48
CA GLY A 160 -3.49 -6.10 6.62
C GLY A 160 -3.92 -6.06 8.09
N LEU A 161 -5.16 -5.68 8.32
CA LEU A 161 -5.76 -5.59 9.65
C LEU A 161 -5.75 -6.95 10.37
N THR A 162 -6.25 -7.99 9.70
CA THR A 162 -6.41 -9.34 10.24
C THR A 162 -6.08 -10.43 9.22
N ASP A 163 -5.61 -10.05 8.03
CA ASP A 163 -5.50 -10.96 6.89
C ASP A 163 -4.39 -12.00 7.09
N LEU A 164 -3.23 -11.58 7.61
CA LEU A 164 -2.16 -12.45 8.07
C LEU A 164 -1.47 -11.82 9.29
N VAL A 165 -1.55 -12.49 10.44
CA VAL A 165 -0.99 -12.02 11.72
C VAL A 165 0.05 -13.03 12.21
N ILE A 166 1.23 -12.53 12.58
CA ILE A 166 2.34 -13.32 13.10
C ILE A 166 2.71 -12.80 14.49
N GLU A 167 2.58 -13.65 15.50
CA GLU A 167 2.85 -13.33 16.90
C GLU A 167 3.61 -14.47 17.62
N GLY A 168 4.12 -14.16 18.81
CA GLY A 168 4.59 -15.17 19.77
C GLY A 168 5.71 -16.05 19.24
N ASP A 169 6.78 -15.43 18.74
CA ASP A 169 7.95 -16.13 18.17
C ASP A 169 7.56 -17.13 17.07
N LEU A 170 6.62 -16.73 16.21
CA LEU A 170 6.08 -17.53 15.09
C LEU A 170 5.24 -18.74 15.51
N ALA A 171 4.97 -18.93 16.81
CA ALA A 171 4.20 -20.05 17.33
C ALA A 171 2.69 -19.80 17.35
N ARG A 172 2.24 -18.53 17.27
CA ARG A 172 0.83 -18.16 17.27
C ARG A 172 0.56 -17.21 16.10
N CYS A 173 0.23 -17.80 14.97
CA CYS A 173 -0.14 -17.05 13.77
C CYS A 173 -1.61 -17.28 13.44
N SER A 174 -2.20 -16.34 12.73
CA SER A 174 -3.55 -16.49 12.19
C SER A 174 -3.70 -15.87 10.81
N SER A 175 -4.69 -16.33 10.05
CA SER A 175 -5.05 -15.74 8.77
C SER A 175 -6.56 -15.75 8.54
N GLU A 176 -7.09 -14.61 8.11
CA GLU A 176 -8.44 -14.50 7.56
C GLU A 176 -8.46 -13.41 6.49
N ILE A 177 -8.38 -13.81 5.22
CA ILE A 177 -8.47 -12.85 4.12
C ILE A 177 -9.88 -12.26 4.00
N GLU A 178 -10.03 -11.23 3.17
CA GLU A 178 -11.24 -10.40 2.94
C GLU A 178 -11.43 -9.21 3.89
N SER A 179 -10.41 -8.86 4.67
CA SER A 179 -10.40 -7.64 5.47
C SER A 179 -9.74 -6.49 4.71
N THR A 180 -8.44 -6.62 4.45
CA THR A 180 -7.61 -5.66 3.70
C THR A 180 -7.30 -6.17 2.30
N PHE A 181 -6.98 -7.46 2.23
CA PHE A 181 -6.65 -8.20 1.02
C PHE A 181 -7.81 -9.12 0.67
N GLY A 182 -8.10 -9.33 -0.60
CA GLY A 182 -9.23 -10.20 -0.95
C GLY A 182 -9.26 -10.65 -2.40
N ILE A 183 -9.94 -11.79 -2.61
CA ILE A 183 -10.23 -12.39 -3.91
C ILE A 183 -11.74 -12.65 -4.10
N GLY A 184 -12.59 -12.15 -3.19
CA GLY A 184 -14.05 -12.27 -3.27
C GLY A 184 -14.62 -13.48 -2.52
N LEU A 185 -13.89 -14.04 -1.56
CA LEU A 185 -14.46 -14.99 -0.61
C LEU A 185 -15.44 -14.28 0.34
N ARG A 186 -16.27 -15.07 1.01
CA ARG A 186 -17.13 -14.55 2.09
C ARG A 186 -16.28 -14.38 3.35
N ALA A 187 -16.24 -13.15 3.90
CA ALA A 187 -15.61 -12.89 5.20
C ALA A 187 -16.17 -13.81 6.30
N GLY A 188 -15.30 -14.29 7.19
CA GLY A 188 -15.61 -15.28 8.22
C GLY A 188 -15.82 -16.72 7.72
N SER A 189 -15.77 -16.98 6.41
CA SER A 189 -15.91 -18.34 5.87
C SER A 189 -14.68 -19.19 6.14
N THR A 190 -14.85 -20.52 6.19
CA THR A 190 -13.73 -21.46 6.29
C THR A 190 -12.70 -21.24 5.18
N ALA A 191 -13.15 -20.98 3.94
CA ALA A 191 -12.25 -20.74 2.82
C ALA A 191 -11.38 -19.48 3.03
N ALA A 192 -11.96 -18.39 3.55
CA ALA A 192 -11.20 -17.17 3.86
C ALA A 192 -10.18 -17.38 4.99
N LYS A 193 -10.53 -18.21 5.96
CA LYS A 193 -9.70 -18.53 7.13
C LYS A 193 -8.58 -19.54 6.85
N THR A 194 -8.75 -20.42 5.86
CA THR A 194 -7.81 -21.52 5.61
C THR A 194 -7.05 -21.40 4.28
N LEU A 195 -7.28 -20.34 3.50
CA LEU A 195 -6.66 -20.17 2.18
C LEU A 195 -5.12 -20.24 2.23
N LEU A 196 -4.51 -19.56 3.19
CA LEU A 196 -3.05 -19.41 3.24
C LEU A 196 -2.37 -20.64 3.87
N ALA A 197 -2.71 -20.94 5.11
CA ALA A 197 -2.00 -21.94 5.93
C ALA A 197 -2.77 -23.25 6.15
N GLY A 198 -3.89 -23.46 5.45
CA GLY A 198 -4.77 -24.63 5.65
C GLY A 198 -5.57 -24.62 6.96
N ALA A 199 -5.31 -23.68 7.86
CA ALA A 199 -5.98 -23.50 9.15
C ALA A 199 -6.08 -22.01 9.50
N GLU A 200 -7.09 -21.64 10.30
CA GLU A 200 -7.26 -20.26 10.80
C GLU A 200 -6.13 -19.83 11.72
N THR A 201 -5.68 -20.75 12.58
CA THR A 201 -4.56 -20.57 13.49
C THR A 201 -3.50 -21.63 13.22
N PHE A 202 -2.23 -21.23 13.26
CA PHE A 202 -1.12 -22.11 12.90
C PHE A 202 0.19 -21.65 13.56
N ALA A 203 1.16 -22.56 13.60
CA ALA A 203 2.54 -22.26 13.91
C ALA A 203 3.36 -22.32 12.61
N VAL A 204 4.22 -21.32 12.39
CA VAL A 204 5.11 -21.32 11.22
C VAL A 204 6.26 -22.27 11.48
N SER A 205 6.49 -23.18 10.54
CA SER A 205 7.59 -24.15 10.61
C SER A 205 8.89 -23.57 10.08
N ASN A 206 8.82 -22.82 8.98
CA ASN A 206 9.95 -22.09 8.41
C ASN A 206 9.49 -20.72 7.90
N LEU A 207 10.34 -19.72 8.10
CA LEU A 207 10.18 -18.36 7.61
C LEU A 207 11.45 -17.94 6.87
N GLU A 208 11.29 -17.50 5.63
CA GLU A 208 12.31 -16.78 4.90
C GLU A 208 11.84 -15.34 4.63
N VAL A 209 12.75 -14.38 4.78
CA VAL A 209 12.50 -12.98 4.44
C VAL A 209 13.60 -12.50 3.51
N TRP A 210 13.18 -11.91 2.39
CA TRP A 210 14.05 -11.39 1.36
C TRP A 210 13.82 -9.89 1.21
N SER A 211 14.88 -9.09 1.13
CA SER A 211 14.75 -7.72 0.62
C SER A 211 14.60 -7.76 -0.90
N VAL A 212 13.69 -6.95 -1.44
CA VAL A 212 13.37 -6.90 -2.87
C VAL A 212 13.68 -5.51 -3.39
N GLY A 213 14.75 -5.41 -4.17
CA GLY A 213 15.24 -4.14 -4.71
C GLY A 213 16.75 -4.16 -4.87
N ASN A 214 17.27 -3.32 -5.75
CA ASN A 214 18.70 -3.32 -6.08
C ASN A 214 19.50 -2.55 -5.03
N ALA A 215 20.32 -3.25 -4.26
CA ALA A 215 21.46 -2.67 -3.56
C ALA A 215 22.56 -2.14 -4.52
N ALA A 216 22.35 -2.16 -5.84
CA ALA A 216 23.42 -2.03 -6.84
C ALA A 216 23.09 -1.23 -8.13
N TYR A 217 21.92 -0.60 -8.28
CA TYR A 217 21.62 0.16 -9.52
C TYR A 217 21.88 1.68 -9.42
N ASP A 218 22.15 2.21 -8.23
CA ASP A 218 22.43 3.64 -8.04
C ASP A 218 23.93 4.01 -8.14
N SER A 219 24.81 3.05 -8.46
CA SER A 219 26.25 3.30 -8.66
C SER A 219 26.70 3.29 -10.12
N VAL A 220 25.77 3.16 -11.07
CA VAL A 220 26.05 3.24 -12.52
C VAL A 220 25.05 4.19 -13.19
N ALA A 221 25.13 5.48 -12.86
CA ALA A 221 24.55 6.57 -13.62
C ALA A 221 25.50 7.76 -13.63
#